data_AF-F9PJ45-F1
#
_entry.id   AF-F9PJ45-F1
#
_cell.length_a   1.000
_cell.length_b   1.000
_cell.length_c   1.000
_cell.angle_alpha   90.00
_cell.angle_beta   90.00
_cell.angle_gamma   90.00
#
_symmetry.space_group_name_H-M   'P 1'
#
loop_
_entity.id
_entity.type
_entity.pdbx_description
1 polymer ?
#
loop_
_entity_poly.entity_id
_entity_poly.type
_entity_poly.pdbx_seq_one_letter_code
_entity_poly.pdbx_strand_id
1 'polypeptide(L)'
;MSLTRELNKKQSPFRQLVENCAPALAIAGGRSPEGKRVAERLGFYDLVKARSLAPLPDGVTDARRHSPTVGMAFDIRTRMMLGQFDPRRSASAMGMDVFNHLLAPLLPNSQHISDVLGDAFLEAERLTRDGDDVDQDYASIVFAWCESIYRAGGRAIRSSLGERLSTARNVDEVYDSIPPLMLEDIFRLRIVNQRQIKHWRLRMRHGAFFISNPSFSGDFLVGGADGDWFIDDTLFDFKVKDTITAPWVRKVLMQLLGYLILDLDNDYQAQRVGIWLPRQATVRTWEIEEIIGGDASKILSKARRNIQGTIKRKNGATT
;
A
#
# COMPACT_ATOMS: atom_id res chain seq x y z
N MET A 1 11.76 -11.75 -1.87
CA MET A 1 11.24 -11.72 -0.48
C MET A 1 10.48 -10.41 -0.31
N SER A 2 9.80 -10.10 0.80
CA SER A 2 9.25 -8.74 0.96
C SER A 2 9.36 -8.29 2.41
N LEU A 3 9.36 -6.98 2.67
CA LEU A 3 9.36 -6.42 4.02
C LEU A 3 8.29 -7.07 4.91
N THR A 4 7.05 -7.12 4.44
CA THR A 4 5.93 -7.72 5.18
C THR A 4 6.19 -9.20 5.51
N ARG A 5 6.83 -9.94 4.60
CA ARG A 5 7.19 -11.35 4.83
C ARG A 5 8.26 -11.47 5.92
N GLU A 6 9.26 -10.60 5.93
CA GLU A 6 10.29 -10.58 6.97
C GLU A 6 9.69 -10.24 8.34
N LEU A 7 8.82 -9.24 8.44
CA LEU A 7 8.17 -8.86 9.70
C LEU A 7 7.22 -9.95 10.25
N ASN A 8 6.61 -10.76 9.38
CA ASN A 8 5.77 -11.87 9.83
C ASN A 8 6.59 -13.07 10.37
N LYS A 9 7.85 -13.24 9.95
CA LYS A 9 8.72 -14.33 10.42
C LYS A 9 9.33 -13.99 11.78
N LYS A 10 8.96 -14.71 12.84
CA LYS A 10 9.48 -14.48 14.21
C LYS A 10 11.02 -14.56 14.30
N GLN A 11 11.63 -15.45 13.52
CA GLN A 11 13.09 -15.64 13.50
C GLN A 11 13.80 -14.72 12.49
N SER A 12 13.09 -13.79 11.84
CA SER A 12 13.73 -12.85 10.92
C SER A 12 14.68 -11.92 11.68
N PRO A 13 15.97 -11.85 11.30
CA PRO A 13 16.88 -10.87 11.87
C PRO A 13 16.41 -9.43 11.61
N PHE A 14 15.75 -9.20 10.47
CA PHE A 14 15.18 -7.89 10.15
C PHE A 14 14.08 -7.52 11.14
N ARG A 15 13.14 -8.44 11.41
CA ARG A 15 12.10 -8.22 12.40
C ARG A 15 12.69 -7.88 13.78
N GLN A 16 13.68 -8.65 14.23
CA GLN A 16 14.36 -8.40 15.50
C GLN A 16 15.02 -7.02 15.52
N LEU A 17 15.65 -6.61 14.42
CA LEU A 17 16.24 -5.28 14.28
C LEU A 17 15.18 -4.19 14.47
N VAL A 18 14.02 -4.29 13.80
CA VAL A 18 12.93 -3.31 13.94
C VAL A 18 12.38 -3.30 15.37
N GLU A 19 12.11 -4.47 15.95
CA GLU A 19 11.60 -4.59 17.33
C GLU A 19 12.59 -3.99 18.35
N ASN A 20 13.90 -4.17 18.15
CA ASN A 20 14.94 -3.59 19.00
C ASN A 20 15.09 -2.07 18.85
N CYS A 21 14.68 -1.49 17.71
CA CYS A 21 14.66 -0.04 17.54
C CYS A 21 13.52 0.62 18.30
N ALA A 22 12.38 -0.07 18.46
CA ALA A 22 11.21 0.46 19.16
C ALA A 22 10.60 -0.60 20.10
N PRO A 23 11.28 -0.92 21.22
CA PRO A 23 10.85 -1.98 22.13
C PRO A 23 9.47 -1.72 22.75
N ALA A 24 9.15 -0.46 23.05
CA ALA A 24 7.82 -0.07 23.52
C ALA A 24 6.74 -0.37 22.47
N LEU A 25 6.99 -0.03 21.20
CA LEU A 25 6.07 -0.36 20.10
C LEU A 25 5.92 -1.88 19.95
N ALA A 26 6.98 -2.66 20.15
CA ALA A 26 6.94 -4.13 19.99
C ALA A 26 5.92 -4.80 20.92
N ILE A 27 5.73 -4.26 22.13
CA ILE A 27 4.75 -4.77 23.09
C ILE A 27 3.38 -4.08 23.01
N ALA A 28 3.27 -2.96 22.28
CA ALA A 28 2.04 -2.16 22.21
C ALA A 28 0.83 -2.99 21.75
N GLY A 29 -0.31 -2.78 22.42
CA GLY A 29 -1.56 -3.48 22.12
C GLY A 29 -1.54 -4.97 22.46
N GLY A 30 -0.50 -5.43 23.17
CA GLY A 30 -0.43 -6.77 23.74
C GLY A 30 -1.35 -6.96 24.94
N ARG A 31 -1.34 -8.17 25.51
CA ARG A 31 -2.18 -8.51 26.68
C ARG A 31 -1.66 -7.92 27.99
N SER A 32 -0.39 -7.52 28.06
CA SER A 32 0.23 -7.00 29.28
C SER A 32 -0.31 -5.58 29.63
N PRO A 33 -0.36 -5.20 30.92
CA PRO A 33 -0.73 -3.84 31.33
C PRO A 33 0.16 -2.77 30.69
N GLU A 34 1.46 -3.04 30.58
CA GLU A 34 2.39 -2.14 29.92
C GLU A 34 2.10 -1.98 28.43
N GLY A 35 1.85 -3.07 27.71
CA GLY A 35 1.50 -3.03 26.29
C GLY A 35 0.20 -2.25 26.02
N LYS A 36 -0.77 -2.32 26.92
CA LYS A 36 -2.00 -1.50 26.87
C LYS A 36 -1.69 -0.02 27.09
N ARG A 37 -0.90 0.33 28.10
CA ARG A 37 -0.50 1.73 28.37
C ARG A 37 0.28 2.36 27.20
N VAL A 38 1.18 1.60 26.58
CA VAL A 38 1.91 2.09 25.39
C VAL A 38 0.95 2.31 24.22
N ALA A 39 0.03 1.39 23.96
CA ALA A 39 -0.98 1.55 22.91
C ALA A 39 -1.89 2.75 23.15
N GLU A 40 -2.28 3.01 24.40
CA GLU A 40 -3.05 4.17 24.79
C GLU A 40 -2.28 5.47 24.55
N ARG A 41 -1.03 5.56 25.01
CA ARG A 41 -0.14 6.71 24.75
C ARG A 41 0.03 7.00 23.25
N LEU A 42 0.15 5.94 22.44
CA LEU A 42 0.27 6.07 20.99
C LEU A 42 -1.08 6.27 20.27
N GLY A 43 -2.20 6.38 20.99
CA GLY A 43 -3.52 6.64 20.40
C GLY A 43 -4.11 5.47 19.62
N PHE A 44 -3.65 4.22 19.85
CA PHE A 44 -4.17 3.05 19.12
C PHE A 44 -5.66 2.87 19.36
N TYR A 45 -6.12 3.12 20.58
CA TYR A 45 -7.52 2.92 20.93
C TYR A 45 -8.45 3.97 20.32
N ASP A 46 -7.94 5.16 19.98
CA ASP A 46 -8.70 6.15 19.23
C ASP A 46 -8.94 5.67 17.80
N LEU A 47 -7.93 5.06 17.17
CA LEU A 47 -8.07 4.42 15.86
C LEU A 47 -9.00 3.21 15.91
N VAL A 48 -8.94 2.40 16.96
CA VAL A 48 -9.83 1.24 17.14
C VAL A 48 -11.30 1.67 17.31
N LYS A 49 -11.53 2.79 18.01
CA LYS A 49 -12.87 3.36 18.22
C LYS A 49 -13.37 4.20 17.04
N ALA A 50 -12.52 4.48 16.06
CA ALA A 50 -12.87 5.31 14.91
C ALA A 50 -14.02 4.67 14.13
N ARG A 51 -15.11 5.44 13.98
CA ARG A 51 -16.29 5.00 13.24
C ARG A 51 -15.95 4.86 11.76
N SER A 52 -16.40 3.78 11.13
CA SER A 52 -16.39 3.67 9.67
C SER A 52 -17.44 4.62 9.08
N LEU A 53 -16.98 5.59 8.29
CA LEU A 53 -17.81 6.53 7.55
C LEU A 53 -18.14 6.02 6.14
N ALA A 54 -17.29 5.14 5.59
CA ALA A 54 -17.56 4.38 4.37
C ALA A 54 -17.51 2.87 4.69
N PRO A 55 -18.57 2.31 5.32
CA PRO A 55 -18.67 0.87 5.51
C PRO A 55 -18.78 0.15 4.16
N LEU A 56 -18.43 -1.14 4.16
CA LEU A 56 -18.59 -2.00 2.99
C LEU A 56 -20.03 -1.89 2.45
N PRO A 57 -20.21 -1.84 1.11
CA PRO A 57 -21.53 -1.89 0.50
C PRO A 57 -22.32 -3.13 0.93
N ASP A 58 -23.64 -2.97 1.04
CA ASP A 58 -24.55 -4.08 1.32
C ASP A 58 -24.48 -5.07 0.15
N GLY A 59 -24.35 -6.36 0.46
CA GLY A 59 -24.16 -7.41 -0.55
C GLY A 59 -22.71 -7.86 -0.74
N VAL A 60 -21.71 -7.16 -0.17
CA VAL A 60 -20.35 -7.71 -0.10
C VAL A 60 -20.29 -8.83 0.93
N THR A 61 -20.26 -10.08 0.46
CA THR A 61 -20.24 -11.29 1.31
C THR A 61 -18.83 -11.76 1.67
N ASP A 62 -17.81 -11.43 0.86
CA ASP A 62 -16.40 -11.77 1.10
C ASP A 62 -15.49 -10.53 1.03
N ALA A 63 -15.38 -9.83 2.17
CA ALA A 63 -14.50 -8.68 2.33
C ALA A 63 -13.01 -9.01 2.04
N ARG A 64 -12.58 -10.26 2.18
CA ARG A 64 -11.17 -10.63 1.95
C ARG A 64 -10.80 -10.65 0.47
N ARG A 65 -11.78 -10.84 -0.42
CA ARG A 65 -11.60 -10.74 -1.88
C ARG A 65 -11.90 -9.34 -2.40
N HIS A 66 -12.85 -8.65 -1.78
CA HIS A 66 -13.29 -7.31 -2.19
C HIS A 66 -12.32 -6.20 -1.78
N SER A 67 -12.00 -6.10 -0.49
CA SER A 67 -11.26 -4.97 0.08
C SER A 67 -9.82 -4.79 -0.47
N PRO A 68 -9.05 -5.84 -0.83
CA PRO A 68 -7.72 -5.64 -1.41
C PRO A 68 -7.75 -4.90 -2.75
N THR A 69 -8.66 -5.29 -3.67
CA THR A 69 -8.79 -4.65 -4.99
C THR A 69 -9.32 -3.23 -4.85
N VAL A 70 -10.36 -3.02 -4.03
CA VAL A 70 -10.88 -1.67 -3.75
C VAL A 70 -9.83 -0.78 -3.07
N GLY A 71 -9.03 -1.33 -2.17
CA GLY A 71 -7.93 -0.61 -1.54
C GLY A 71 -6.93 -0.10 -2.57
N MET A 72 -6.45 -0.98 -3.44
CA MET A 72 -5.52 -0.63 -4.51
C MET A 72 -6.12 0.36 -5.51
N ALA A 73 -7.38 0.14 -5.92
CA ALA A 73 -8.09 1.04 -6.82
C ALA A 73 -8.29 2.43 -6.20
N PHE A 74 -8.70 2.51 -4.93
CA PHE A 74 -8.88 3.79 -4.24
C PHE A 74 -7.55 4.53 -4.02
N ASP A 75 -6.45 3.80 -3.79
CA ASP A 75 -5.11 4.37 -3.71
C ASP A 75 -4.69 5.01 -5.05
N ILE A 76 -4.82 4.27 -6.15
CA ILE A 76 -4.60 4.77 -7.52
C ILE A 76 -5.51 5.97 -7.83
N ARG A 77 -6.80 5.84 -7.53
CA ARG A 77 -7.80 6.89 -7.75
C ARG A 77 -7.47 8.16 -6.98
N THR A 78 -6.95 8.04 -5.75
CA THR A 78 -6.55 9.21 -4.98
C THR A 78 -5.33 9.89 -5.59
N ARG A 79 -4.35 9.14 -6.11
CA ARG A 79 -3.24 9.72 -6.86
C ARG A 79 -3.72 10.49 -8.10
N MET A 80 -4.74 10.00 -8.80
CA MET A 80 -5.39 10.76 -9.89
C MET A 80 -5.99 12.08 -9.37
N MET A 81 -6.72 12.06 -8.25
CA MET A 81 -7.32 13.26 -7.65
C MET A 81 -6.26 14.29 -7.18
N LEU A 82 -5.08 13.82 -6.80
CA LEU A 82 -3.92 14.67 -6.46
C LEU A 82 -3.17 15.17 -7.71
N GLY A 83 -3.45 14.62 -8.89
CA GLY A 83 -2.71 14.90 -10.13
C GLY A 83 -1.31 14.29 -10.15
N GLN A 84 -1.13 13.15 -9.48
CA GLN A 84 0.15 12.47 -9.26
C GLN A 84 0.13 11.01 -9.72
N PHE A 85 -0.69 10.70 -10.74
CA PHE A 85 -0.75 9.37 -11.32
C PHE A 85 -0.38 9.43 -12.79
N ASP A 86 0.71 8.74 -13.14
CA ASP A 86 1.12 8.47 -14.52
C ASP A 86 0.93 6.98 -14.78
N PRO A 87 -0.07 6.57 -15.58
CA PRO A 87 -0.33 5.16 -15.89
C PRO A 87 0.92 4.42 -16.39
N ARG A 88 1.75 5.05 -17.23
CA ARG A 88 2.91 4.40 -17.88
C ARG A 88 4.11 4.23 -16.96
N ARG A 89 4.15 4.98 -15.85
CA ARG A 89 5.19 4.90 -14.81
C ARG A 89 4.63 4.35 -13.50
N SER A 90 3.72 3.39 -13.60
CA SER A 90 3.02 2.81 -12.45
C SER A 90 3.30 1.31 -12.29
N ALA A 91 2.99 0.78 -11.11
CA ALA A 91 2.98 -0.67 -10.89
C ALA A 91 1.92 -1.40 -11.74
N SER A 92 0.90 -0.69 -12.23
CA SER A 92 -0.06 -1.22 -13.18
C SER A 92 0.59 -1.48 -14.55
N ALA A 93 1.44 -0.57 -15.05
CA ALA A 93 2.22 -0.81 -16.27
C ALA A 93 3.19 -1.99 -16.11
N MET A 94 3.87 -2.09 -14.97
CA MET A 94 4.69 -3.28 -14.64
C MET A 94 3.86 -4.57 -14.63
N GLY A 95 2.57 -4.49 -14.30
CA GLY A 95 1.62 -5.60 -14.38
C GLY A 95 1.40 -6.10 -15.80
N MET A 96 1.31 -5.18 -16.76
CA MET A 96 1.24 -5.50 -18.19
C MET A 96 2.52 -6.20 -18.65
N ASP A 97 3.69 -5.67 -18.28
CA ASP A 97 4.97 -6.27 -18.63
C ASP A 97 5.14 -7.67 -18.05
N VAL A 98 4.78 -7.85 -16.77
CA VAL A 98 4.79 -9.17 -16.12
C VAL A 98 3.83 -10.14 -16.81
N PHE A 99 2.63 -9.68 -17.19
CA PHE A 99 1.71 -10.53 -17.92
C PHE A 99 2.32 -10.96 -19.26
N ASN A 100 2.69 -10.00 -20.10
CA ASN A 100 3.13 -10.22 -21.48
C ASN A 100 4.42 -11.05 -21.57
N HIS A 101 5.38 -10.80 -20.69
CA HIS A 101 6.71 -11.40 -20.79
C HIS A 101 6.92 -12.62 -19.91
N LEU A 102 6.20 -12.74 -18.78
CA LEU A 102 6.41 -13.85 -17.84
C LEU A 102 5.25 -14.84 -17.78
N LEU A 103 4.00 -14.35 -17.82
CA LEU A 103 2.83 -15.21 -17.63
C LEU A 103 2.24 -15.72 -18.94
N ALA A 104 2.12 -14.85 -19.95
CA ALA A 104 1.53 -15.18 -21.24
C ALA A 104 2.18 -16.39 -21.93
N PRO A 105 3.51 -16.59 -21.91
CA PRO A 105 4.14 -17.78 -22.50
C PRO A 105 3.72 -19.11 -21.83
N LEU A 106 3.16 -19.06 -20.61
CA LEU A 106 2.84 -20.23 -19.79
C LEU A 106 1.33 -20.55 -19.76
N LEU A 107 0.50 -19.73 -20.41
CA LEU A 107 -0.95 -19.78 -20.27
C LEU A 107 -1.63 -20.09 -21.62
N PRO A 108 -2.66 -20.96 -21.63
CA PRO A 108 -3.55 -21.06 -22.78
C PRO A 108 -4.33 -19.74 -22.95
N ASN A 109 -4.71 -19.39 -24.18
CA ASN A 109 -5.43 -18.15 -24.52
C ASN A 109 -4.73 -16.86 -24.08
N SER A 110 -3.41 -16.90 -23.88
CA SER A 110 -2.66 -15.75 -23.37
C SER A 110 -2.64 -14.56 -24.32
N GLN A 111 -2.64 -14.80 -25.64
CA GLN A 111 -2.74 -13.72 -26.62
C GLN A 111 -4.06 -12.95 -26.45
N HIS A 112 -5.18 -13.66 -26.34
CA HIS A 112 -6.48 -13.05 -26.12
C HIS A 112 -6.52 -12.23 -24.83
N ILE A 113 -6.04 -12.80 -23.70
CA ILE A 113 -5.98 -12.08 -22.42
C ILE A 113 -5.06 -10.86 -22.52
N SER A 114 -3.93 -10.97 -23.23
CA SER A 114 -2.99 -9.87 -23.48
C SER A 114 -3.67 -8.74 -24.24
N ASP A 115 -4.44 -9.07 -25.28
CA ASP A 115 -5.11 -8.09 -26.13
C ASP A 115 -6.19 -7.34 -25.33
N VAL A 116 -7.11 -8.06 -24.67
CA VAL A 116 -8.20 -7.40 -23.92
C VAL A 116 -7.70 -6.62 -22.70
N LEU A 117 -6.67 -7.12 -22.01
CA LEU A 117 -6.06 -6.40 -20.90
C LEU A 117 -5.29 -5.17 -21.38
N GLY A 118 -4.61 -5.26 -22.53
CA GLY A 118 -3.91 -4.15 -23.16
C GLY A 118 -4.86 -3.05 -23.60
N ASP A 119 -5.94 -3.41 -24.28
CA ASP A 119 -6.98 -2.48 -24.71
C ASP A 119 -7.66 -1.82 -23.50
N ALA A 120 -7.96 -2.59 -22.45
CA ALA A 120 -8.51 -2.04 -21.21
C ALA A 120 -7.53 -1.09 -20.50
N PHE A 121 -6.23 -1.38 -20.50
CA PHE A 121 -5.22 -0.49 -19.93
C PHE A 121 -5.14 0.85 -20.70
N LEU A 122 -5.16 0.79 -22.03
CA LEU A 122 -5.13 1.99 -22.89
C LEU A 122 -6.40 2.82 -22.74
N GLU A 123 -7.55 2.17 -22.63
CA GLU A 123 -8.81 2.87 -22.36
C GLU A 123 -8.81 3.49 -20.96
N ALA A 124 -8.30 2.80 -19.94
CA ALA A 124 -8.14 3.35 -18.60
C ALA A 124 -7.20 4.57 -18.58
N GLU A 125 -6.12 4.56 -19.38
CA GLU A 125 -5.24 5.72 -19.58
C GLU A 125 -6.02 6.90 -20.19
N ARG A 126 -6.83 6.66 -21.22
CA ARG A 126 -7.69 7.68 -21.85
C ARG A 126 -8.68 8.27 -20.84
N LEU A 127 -9.41 7.42 -20.13
CA LEU A 127 -10.40 7.81 -19.11
C LEU A 127 -9.77 8.59 -17.95
N THR A 128 -8.51 8.31 -17.59
CA THR A 128 -7.78 9.06 -16.57
C THR A 128 -7.56 10.52 -16.98
N ARG A 129 -7.31 10.76 -18.27
CA ARG A 129 -7.02 12.09 -18.81
C ARG A 129 -8.28 12.86 -19.17
N ASP A 130 -9.20 12.20 -19.85
CA ASP A 130 -10.32 12.83 -20.55
C ASP A 130 -11.68 12.54 -19.89
N GLY A 131 -11.74 11.54 -19.01
CA GLY A 131 -12.98 11.05 -18.40
C GLY A 131 -13.41 11.84 -17.16
N ASP A 132 -14.67 11.66 -16.80
CA ASP A 132 -15.25 12.22 -15.60
C ASP A 132 -14.87 11.43 -14.33
N ASP A 133 -15.52 11.76 -13.21
CA ASP A 133 -15.25 11.13 -11.94
C ASP A 133 -15.61 9.63 -11.90
N VAL A 134 -16.62 9.21 -12.66
CA VAL A 134 -17.07 7.81 -12.77
C VAL A 134 -16.12 7.05 -13.69
N ASP A 135 -15.76 7.63 -14.83
CA ASP A 135 -14.77 7.08 -15.75
C ASP A 135 -13.44 6.76 -15.05
N GLN A 136 -12.98 7.69 -14.19
CA GLN A 136 -11.77 7.51 -13.40
C GLN A 136 -11.91 6.44 -12.32
N ASP A 137 -13.11 6.20 -11.79
CA ASP A 137 -13.36 5.11 -10.85
C ASP A 137 -13.23 3.76 -11.56
N TYR A 138 -13.79 3.61 -12.77
CA TYR A 138 -13.57 2.44 -13.62
C TYR A 138 -12.10 2.24 -13.97
N ALA A 139 -11.42 3.28 -14.44
CA ALA A 139 -10.00 3.24 -14.80
C ALA A 139 -9.15 2.76 -13.61
N SER A 140 -9.43 3.25 -12.39
CA SER A 140 -8.69 2.86 -11.19
C SER A 140 -8.82 1.37 -10.85
N ILE A 141 -9.95 0.74 -11.16
CA ILE A 141 -10.16 -0.71 -10.97
C ILE A 141 -9.34 -1.50 -11.99
N VAL A 142 -9.34 -1.08 -13.26
CA VAL A 142 -8.54 -1.73 -14.31
C VAL A 142 -7.05 -1.64 -13.98
N PHE A 143 -6.57 -0.48 -13.52
CA PHE A 143 -5.18 -0.33 -13.07
C PHE A 143 -4.87 -1.19 -11.84
N ALA A 144 -5.81 -1.32 -10.90
CA ALA A 144 -5.64 -2.21 -9.76
C ALA A 144 -5.59 -3.69 -10.17
N TRP A 145 -6.34 -4.10 -11.20
CA TRP A 145 -6.23 -5.45 -11.76
C TRP A 145 -4.85 -5.70 -12.35
N CYS A 146 -4.32 -4.76 -13.14
CA CYS A 146 -2.97 -4.85 -13.70
C CYS A 146 -1.91 -4.93 -12.58
N GLU A 147 -1.98 -4.04 -11.58
CA GLU A 147 -1.05 -4.08 -10.45
C GLU A 147 -1.19 -5.37 -9.61
N SER A 148 -2.40 -5.95 -9.52
CA SER A 148 -2.58 -7.25 -8.88
C SER A 148 -1.80 -8.37 -9.60
N ILE A 149 -1.68 -8.30 -10.93
CA ILE A 149 -0.86 -9.23 -11.71
C ILE A 149 0.62 -9.03 -11.39
N TYR A 150 1.09 -7.78 -11.30
CA TYR A 150 2.45 -7.49 -10.85
C TYR A 150 2.73 -8.09 -9.45
N ARG A 151 1.83 -7.87 -8.48
CA ARG A 151 2.07 -8.27 -7.08
C ARG A 151 1.83 -9.76 -6.79
N ALA A 152 0.87 -10.38 -7.46
CA ALA A 152 0.46 -11.76 -7.19
C ALA A 152 0.83 -12.76 -8.31
N GLY A 153 1.26 -12.27 -9.47
CA GLY A 153 1.63 -13.07 -10.64
C GLY A 153 0.51 -14.00 -11.08
N GLY A 154 0.86 -15.25 -11.38
CA GLY A 154 -0.12 -16.27 -11.80
C GLY A 154 -1.25 -16.54 -10.78
N ARG A 155 -1.14 -16.13 -9.51
CA ARG A 155 -2.28 -16.22 -8.58
C ARG A 155 -3.40 -15.24 -8.92
N ALA A 156 -3.09 -14.05 -9.43
CA ALA A 156 -4.10 -13.10 -9.91
C ALA A 156 -4.83 -13.67 -11.13
N ILE A 157 -4.09 -14.26 -12.07
CA ILE A 157 -4.67 -14.88 -13.26
C ILE A 157 -5.51 -16.12 -12.94
N ARG A 158 -5.15 -16.93 -11.93
CA ARG A 158 -5.97 -18.07 -11.48
C ARG A 158 -7.13 -17.67 -10.55
N SER A 159 -7.54 -16.42 -10.57
CA SER A 159 -8.66 -15.91 -9.77
C SER A 159 -9.82 -15.49 -10.68
N SER A 160 -10.90 -14.98 -10.09
CA SER A 160 -12.02 -14.40 -10.84
C SER A 160 -11.61 -13.28 -11.80
N LEU A 161 -10.45 -12.64 -11.59
CA LEU A 161 -9.91 -11.68 -12.56
C LEU A 161 -9.56 -12.37 -13.88
N GLY A 162 -8.78 -13.45 -13.84
CA GLY A 162 -8.41 -14.14 -15.07
C GLY A 162 -9.59 -14.82 -15.75
N GLU A 163 -10.59 -15.28 -14.99
CA GLU A 163 -11.86 -15.74 -15.56
C GLU A 163 -12.54 -14.63 -16.36
N ARG A 164 -12.72 -13.43 -15.78
CA ARG A 164 -13.31 -12.26 -16.46
C ARG A 164 -12.55 -11.92 -17.74
N LEU A 165 -11.22 -11.82 -17.65
CA LEU A 165 -10.37 -11.50 -18.81
C LEU A 165 -10.40 -12.60 -19.88
N SER A 166 -10.56 -13.87 -19.51
CA SER A 166 -10.64 -14.97 -20.47
C SER A 166 -11.98 -15.04 -21.19
N THR A 167 -13.04 -14.48 -20.60
CA THR A 167 -14.40 -14.51 -21.15
C THR A 167 -14.78 -13.25 -21.93
N ALA A 168 -14.15 -12.11 -21.62
CA ALA A 168 -14.45 -10.83 -22.24
C ALA A 168 -14.00 -10.82 -23.70
N ARG A 169 -14.90 -10.50 -24.62
CA ARG A 169 -14.61 -10.49 -26.06
C ARG A 169 -13.89 -9.22 -26.53
N ASN A 170 -14.02 -8.14 -25.78
CA ASN A 170 -13.49 -6.81 -26.09
C ASN A 170 -13.36 -5.97 -24.81
N VAL A 171 -12.86 -4.74 -24.96
CA VAL A 171 -12.69 -3.79 -23.86
C VAL A 171 -14.00 -3.46 -23.14
N ASP A 172 -15.11 -3.26 -23.86
CA ASP A 172 -16.40 -2.94 -23.26
C ASP A 172 -16.85 -4.04 -22.29
N GLU A 173 -16.68 -5.30 -22.67
CA GLU A 173 -17.00 -6.44 -21.80
C GLU A 173 -16.07 -6.57 -20.59
N VAL A 174 -14.82 -6.11 -20.68
CA VAL A 174 -13.93 -6.03 -19.52
C VAL A 174 -14.50 -5.03 -18.51
N TYR A 175 -14.94 -3.86 -18.98
CA TYR A 175 -15.53 -2.82 -18.13
C TYR A 175 -16.89 -3.23 -17.57
N ASP A 176 -17.77 -3.82 -18.38
CA ASP A 176 -19.06 -4.37 -17.94
C ASP A 176 -18.89 -5.49 -16.90
N SER A 177 -17.74 -6.18 -16.92
CA SER A 177 -17.42 -7.19 -15.93
C SER A 177 -17.01 -6.61 -14.57
N ILE A 178 -16.81 -5.30 -14.43
CA ILE A 178 -16.45 -4.70 -13.14
C ILE A 178 -17.63 -4.84 -12.17
N PRO A 179 -17.44 -5.47 -10.99
CA PRO A 179 -18.53 -5.60 -10.03
C PRO A 179 -19.07 -4.23 -9.58
N PRO A 180 -20.38 -3.97 -9.69
CA PRO A 180 -20.97 -2.67 -9.30
C PRO A 180 -20.66 -2.26 -7.85
N LEU A 181 -20.59 -3.24 -6.95
CA LEU A 181 -20.24 -2.98 -5.54
C LEU A 181 -18.81 -2.46 -5.36
N MET A 182 -17.87 -2.72 -6.28
CA MET A 182 -16.53 -2.12 -6.22
C MET A 182 -16.57 -0.64 -6.54
N LEU A 183 -17.33 -0.24 -7.58
CA LEU A 183 -17.53 1.15 -7.95
C LEU A 183 -18.25 1.91 -6.84
N GLU A 184 -19.30 1.33 -6.26
CA GLU A 184 -20.01 1.92 -5.13
C GLU A 184 -19.07 2.14 -3.93
N ASP A 185 -18.20 1.18 -3.62
CA ASP A 185 -17.25 1.31 -2.50
C ASP A 185 -16.21 2.41 -2.76
N ILE A 186 -15.65 2.48 -3.97
CA ILE A 186 -14.71 3.55 -4.37
C ILE A 186 -15.40 4.91 -4.28
N PHE A 187 -16.61 5.03 -4.80
CA PHE A 187 -17.41 6.25 -4.71
C PHE A 187 -17.61 6.69 -3.25
N ARG A 188 -18.05 5.78 -2.37
CA ARG A 188 -18.22 6.05 -0.92
C ARG A 188 -16.90 6.53 -0.30
N LEU A 189 -15.78 5.87 -0.61
CA LEU A 189 -14.46 6.26 -0.13
C LEU A 189 -14.04 7.65 -0.61
N ARG A 190 -14.31 8.00 -1.89
CA ARG A 190 -14.03 9.35 -2.42
C ARG A 190 -14.81 10.43 -1.69
N ILE A 191 -16.12 10.21 -1.49
CA ILE A 191 -16.98 11.18 -0.82
C ILE A 191 -16.49 11.47 0.61
N VAL A 192 -16.25 10.43 1.41
CA VAL A 192 -15.86 10.64 2.82
C VAL A 192 -14.46 11.24 2.97
N ASN A 193 -13.57 11.05 2.00
CA ASN A 193 -12.19 11.55 2.03
C ASN A 193 -11.95 12.85 1.26
N GLN A 194 -12.99 13.43 0.64
CA GLN A 194 -12.84 14.62 -0.23
C GLN A 194 -12.11 15.78 0.48
N ARG A 195 -12.41 16.01 1.76
CA ARG A 195 -11.76 17.06 2.56
C ARG A 195 -10.27 16.81 2.74
N GLN A 196 -9.87 15.58 3.07
CA GLN A 196 -8.48 15.22 3.29
C GLN A 196 -7.67 15.31 1.98
N ILE A 197 -8.24 14.81 0.88
CA ILE A 197 -7.61 14.86 -0.45
C ILE A 197 -7.45 16.30 -0.92
N LYS A 198 -8.48 17.15 -0.72
CA LYS A 198 -8.41 18.59 -1.02
C LYS A 198 -7.31 19.27 -0.18
N HIS A 199 -7.18 18.90 1.09
CA HIS A 199 -6.14 19.43 1.96
C HIS A 199 -4.73 19.08 1.44
N TRP A 200 -4.47 17.83 1.09
CA TRP A 200 -3.17 17.43 0.51
C TRP A 200 -2.91 18.10 -0.83
N ARG A 201 -3.91 18.13 -1.73
CA ARG A 201 -3.78 18.81 -3.02
C ARG A 201 -3.43 20.29 -2.86
N LEU A 202 -4.03 20.96 -1.88
CA LEU A 202 -3.71 22.36 -1.58
C LEU A 202 -2.28 22.52 -1.08
N ARG A 203 -1.83 21.66 -0.16
CA ARG A 203 -0.44 21.66 0.32
C ARG A 203 0.55 21.48 -0.82
N MET A 204 0.30 20.54 -1.72
CA MET A 204 1.17 20.26 -2.87
C MET A 204 1.23 21.44 -3.84
N ARG A 205 0.10 22.12 -4.08
CA ARG A 205 0.07 23.39 -4.85
C ARG A 205 0.89 24.50 -4.20
N HIS A 206 1.06 24.46 -2.88
CA HIS A 206 1.90 25.38 -2.12
C HIS A 206 3.34 24.85 -1.92
N GLY A 207 3.76 23.87 -2.71
CA GLY A 207 5.14 23.37 -2.72
C GLY A 207 5.42 22.23 -1.76
N ALA A 208 4.41 21.64 -1.13
CA ALA A 208 4.62 20.44 -0.33
C ALA A 208 5.17 19.30 -1.19
N PHE A 209 6.21 18.66 -0.69
CA PHE A 209 6.88 17.58 -1.40
C PHE A 209 6.01 16.32 -1.38
N PHE A 210 5.87 15.65 -2.51
CA PHE A 210 5.10 14.41 -2.62
C PHE A 210 5.87 13.38 -3.43
N ILE A 211 5.98 12.17 -2.90
CA ILE A 211 6.42 11.00 -3.64
C ILE A 211 5.38 9.90 -3.48
N SER A 212 4.88 9.43 -4.61
CA SER A 212 4.14 8.18 -4.70
C SER A 212 5.13 7.01 -4.72
N ASN A 213 4.88 6.00 -3.92
CA ASN A 213 5.67 4.78 -3.83
C ASN A 213 7.16 5.05 -3.62
N PRO A 214 7.56 5.73 -2.51
CA PRO A 214 8.97 5.97 -2.24
C PRO A 214 9.75 4.66 -2.21
N SER A 215 10.88 4.65 -2.93
CA SER A 215 11.83 3.55 -3.00
C SER A 215 12.94 3.77 -1.99
N PHE A 216 13.37 2.74 -1.28
CA PHE A 216 14.41 2.86 -0.26
C PHE A 216 15.71 2.22 -0.73
N SER A 217 16.86 2.86 -0.47
CA SER A 217 18.16 2.36 -0.94
C SER A 217 18.53 0.96 -0.43
N GLY A 218 17.86 0.46 0.61
CA GLY A 218 18.01 -0.89 1.14
C GLY A 218 16.89 -1.87 0.78
N ASP A 219 15.90 -1.53 -0.06
CA ASP A 219 14.74 -2.37 -0.35
C ASP A 219 15.08 -3.82 -0.78
N PHE A 220 16.15 -3.99 -1.57
CA PHE A 220 16.65 -5.27 -2.07
C PHE A 220 17.07 -6.21 -0.93
N LEU A 221 17.43 -5.68 0.24
CA LEU A 221 17.81 -6.43 1.44
C LEU A 221 16.66 -7.28 1.99
N VAL A 222 15.42 -6.87 1.71
CA VAL A 222 14.19 -7.61 2.06
C VAL A 222 13.46 -8.15 0.84
N GLY A 223 14.03 -7.98 -0.36
CA GLY A 223 13.48 -8.44 -1.64
C GLY A 223 12.41 -7.52 -2.23
N GLY A 224 12.36 -6.27 -1.80
CA GLY A 224 11.38 -5.26 -2.23
C GLY A 224 10.63 -4.67 -1.05
N ALA A 225 10.56 -3.34 -1.03
CA ALA A 225 9.86 -2.56 -0.02
C ALA A 225 9.48 -1.20 -0.62
N ASP A 226 8.23 -1.07 -1.03
CA ASP A 226 7.69 0.19 -1.50
C ASP A 226 6.84 0.77 -0.35
N GLY A 227 7.17 1.99 0.07
CA GLY A 227 6.28 2.74 0.94
C GLY A 227 5.02 3.11 0.14
N ASP A 228 3.94 3.48 0.80
CA ASP A 228 2.78 3.96 0.05
C ASP A 228 3.10 5.39 -0.39
N TRP A 229 3.07 6.35 0.52
CA TRP A 229 3.18 7.77 0.15
C TRP A 229 4.16 8.51 1.07
N PHE A 230 4.88 9.48 0.54
CA PHE A 230 5.66 10.42 1.32
C PHE A 230 5.17 11.85 1.06
N ILE A 231 4.78 12.56 2.12
CA ILE A 231 4.29 13.94 2.04
C ILE A 231 5.06 14.81 3.01
N ASP A 232 5.78 15.81 2.49
CA ASP A 232 6.72 16.68 3.22
C ASP A 232 7.77 15.89 4.02
N ASP A 233 7.55 15.71 5.31
CA ASP A 233 8.44 15.05 6.26
C ASP A 233 7.86 13.72 6.77
N THR A 234 6.72 13.29 6.22
CA THR A 234 5.92 12.20 6.77
C THR A 234 5.80 11.04 5.79
N LEU A 235 6.24 9.85 6.22
CA LEU A 235 5.99 8.59 5.51
C LEU A 235 4.64 7.99 5.92
N PHE A 236 3.75 7.82 4.96
CA PHE A 236 2.41 7.27 5.18
C PHE A 236 2.28 5.83 4.72
N ASP A 237 1.51 5.07 5.50
CA ASP A 237 0.90 3.81 5.08
C ASP A 237 -0.62 4.04 4.88
N PHE A 238 -1.12 3.67 3.71
CA PHE A 238 -2.52 3.76 3.30
C PHE A 238 -3.22 2.42 3.48
N LYS A 239 -4.35 2.40 4.21
CA LYS A 239 -5.07 1.15 4.50
C LYS A 239 -6.60 1.32 4.48
N VAL A 240 -7.23 0.87 3.40
CA VAL A 240 -8.68 0.59 3.38
C VAL A 240 -8.94 -0.64 4.24
N LYS A 241 -9.47 -0.44 5.46
CA LYS A 241 -9.70 -1.51 6.43
C LYS A 241 -11.01 -1.33 7.19
N ASP A 242 -11.77 -2.42 7.28
CA ASP A 242 -13.08 -2.45 7.93
C ASP A 242 -12.97 -2.42 9.46
N THR A 243 -12.11 -3.29 10.01
CA THR A 243 -11.93 -3.44 11.46
C THR A 243 -10.50 -3.12 11.86
N ILE A 244 -10.33 -2.10 12.70
CA ILE A 244 -9.03 -1.71 13.24
C ILE A 244 -8.84 -2.37 14.61
N THR A 245 -7.66 -2.95 14.84
CA THR A 245 -7.30 -3.53 16.14
C THR A 245 -5.93 -3.01 16.57
N ALA A 246 -5.69 -2.89 17.88
CA ALA A 246 -4.41 -2.43 18.40
C ALA A 246 -3.21 -3.28 17.91
N PRO A 247 -3.29 -4.63 17.85
CA PRO A 247 -2.23 -5.45 17.25
C PRO A 247 -1.99 -5.15 15.76
N TRP A 248 -3.03 -4.78 15.02
CA TRP A 248 -2.91 -4.39 13.62
C TRP A 248 -2.23 -3.02 13.46
N VAL A 249 -2.61 -2.02 14.25
CA VAL A 249 -1.96 -0.69 14.25
C VAL A 249 -0.47 -0.84 14.55
N ARG A 250 -0.10 -1.65 15.56
CA ARG A 250 1.29 -1.98 15.85
C ARG A 250 2.01 -2.54 14.62
N LYS A 251 1.38 -3.50 13.92
CA LYS A 251 1.99 -4.13 12.74
C LYS A 251 2.27 -3.11 11.64
N VAL A 252 1.36 -2.17 11.41
CA VAL A 252 1.53 -1.09 10.43
C VAL A 252 2.68 -0.16 10.83
N LEU A 253 2.73 0.28 12.09
CA LEU A 253 3.84 1.11 12.56
C LEU A 253 5.19 0.39 12.49
N MET A 254 5.23 -0.92 12.77
CA MET A 254 6.46 -1.72 12.58
C MET A 254 6.88 -1.80 11.12
N GLN A 255 5.92 -1.82 10.19
CA GLN A 255 6.21 -1.76 8.76
C GLN A 255 6.79 -0.40 8.38
N LEU A 256 6.20 0.69 8.87
CA LEU A 256 6.71 2.06 8.67
C LEU A 256 8.13 2.24 9.22
N LEU A 257 8.43 1.73 10.43
CA LEU A 257 9.79 1.71 10.95
C LEU A 257 10.74 0.87 10.08
N GLY A 258 10.25 -0.24 9.52
CA GLY A 258 10.99 -1.05 8.57
C GLY A 258 11.43 -0.23 7.36
N TYR A 259 10.54 0.58 6.78
CA TYR A 259 10.88 1.48 5.68
C TYR A 259 11.95 2.52 6.08
N LEU A 260 11.82 3.16 7.25
CA LEU A 260 12.82 4.11 7.74
C LEU A 260 14.22 3.50 7.91
N ILE A 261 14.30 2.22 8.29
CA ILE A 261 15.56 1.48 8.41
C ILE A 261 16.11 1.11 7.03
N LEU A 262 15.24 0.87 6.05
CA LEU A 262 15.65 0.57 4.67
C LEU A 262 16.07 1.82 3.89
N ASP A 263 15.71 3.02 4.33
CA ASP A 263 16.27 4.28 3.86
C ASP A 263 17.72 4.42 4.37
N LEU A 264 18.66 3.66 3.80
CA LEU A 264 20.02 3.50 4.35
C LEU A 264 20.79 4.82 4.36
N ASP A 265 20.57 5.64 3.35
CA ASP A 265 21.25 6.91 3.12
C ASP A 265 20.50 8.09 3.75
N ASN A 266 19.33 7.83 4.34
CA ASN A 266 18.45 8.83 4.93
C ASN A 266 18.02 9.90 3.91
N ASP A 267 17.74 9.48 2.68
CA ASP A 267 17.43 10.37 1.55
C ASP A 267 16.16 11.18 1.82
N TYR A 268 15.18 10.56 2.49
CA TYR A 268 13.89 11.19 2.78
C TYR A 268 13.91 12.09 4.01
N GLN A 269 14.90 11.92 4.90
CA GLN A 269 14.99 12.66 6.18
C GLN A 269 13.66 12.73 6.95
N ALA A 270 12.86 11.66 6.89
CA ALA A 270 11.53 11.61 7.47
C ALA A 270 11.59 11.96 8.96
N GLN A 271 10.65 12.80 9.41
CA GLN A 271 10.47 13.19 10.81
C GLN A 271 9.28 12.47 11.44
N ARG A 272 8.29 12.12 10.60
CA ARG A 272 7.05 11.49 11.03
C ARG A 272 6.75 10.22 10.25
N VAL A 273 5.94 9.39 10.86
CA VAL A 273 5.20 8.35 10.15
C VAL A 273 3.71 8.52 10.36
N GLY A 274 2.91 8.07 9.42
CA GLY A 274 1.46 8.22 9.50
C GLY A 274 0.70 7.04 8.93
N ILE A 275 -0.53 6.89 9.39
CA ILE A 275 -1.50 5.97 8.81
C ILE A 275 -2.67 6.82 8.32
N TRP A 276 -3.07 6.60 7.07
CA TRP A 276 -4.35 7.06 6.57
C TRP A 276 -5.32 5.89 6.46
N LEU A 277 -6.50 6.07 7.05
CA LEU A 277 -7.59 5.11 7.14
C LEU A 277 -8.81 5.65 6.39
N PRO A 278 -8.90 5.43 5.06
CA PRO A 278 -9.96 6.00 4.24
C PRO A 278 -11.38 5.67 4.70
N ARG A 279 -11.64 4.44 5.16
CA ARG A 279 -12.97 4.05 5.62
C ARG A 279 -13.43 4.88 6.82
N GLN A 280 -12.51 5.30 7.66
CA GLN A 280 -12.75 6.11 8.85
C GLN A 280 -12.56 7.62 8.58
N ALA A 281 -12.09 7.99 7.39
CA ALA A 281 -11.63 9.33 7.02
C ALA A 281 -10.64 9.92 8.05
N THR A 282 -9.79 9.07 8.61
CA THR A 282 -8.88 9.43 9.71
C THR A 282 -7.44 9.36 9.24
N VAL A 283 -6.69 10.42 9.50
CA VAL A 283 -5.23 10.44 9.41
C VAL A 283 -4.67 10.56 10.82
N ARG A 284 -3.70 9.70 11.16
CA ARG A 284 -2.93 9.82 12.39
C ARG A 284 -1.46 9.80 12.05
N THR A 285 -0.73 10.78 12.56
CA THR A 285 0.71 10.89 12.45
C THR A 285 1.35 10.80 13.83
N TRP A 286 2.60 10.36 13.85
CA TRP A 286 3.46 10.33 15.01
C TRP A 286 4.84 10.85 14.60
N GLU A 287 5.43 11.69 15.43
CA GLU A 287 6.86 11.94 15.37
C GLU A 287 7.59 10.61 15.61
N ILE A 288 8.71 10.41 14.93
CA ILE A 288 9.50 9.19 15.09
C ILE A 288 9.96 9.02 16.55
N GLU A 289 10.25 10.12 17.24
CA GLU A 289 10.60 10.16 18.66
C GLU A 289 9.47 9.67 19.57
N GLU A 290 8.19 9.86 19.21
CA GLU A 290 7.06 9.31 19.98
C GLU A 290 7.07 7.77 19.99
N ILE A 291 7.58 7.18 18.90
CA ILE A 291 7.61 5.73 18.68
C ILE A 291 8.89 5.10 19.24
N ILE A 292 10.05 5.68 18.89
CA ILE A 292 11.37 5.14 19.21
C ILE A 292 11.86 5.62 20.59
N GLY A 293 11.45 6.82 21.01
CA GLY A 293 11.97 7.51 22.19
C GLY A 293 13.08 8.51 21.86
N GLY A 294 13.75 9.01 22.90
CA GLY A 294 14.88 9.95 22.73
C GLY A 294 16.02 9.34 21.91
N ASP A 295 16.78 10.20 21.22
CA ASP A 295 17.87 9.80 20.31
C ASP A 295 17.43 8.95 19.10
N ALA A 296 16.18 9.08 18.65
CA ALA A 296 15.62 8.33 17.52
C ALA A 296 16.53 8.33 16.28
N SER A 297 17.10 9.49 15.92
CA SER A 297 18.06 9.62 14.81
C SER A 297 19.30 8.73 14.97
N LYS A 298 19.89 8.65 16.19
CA LYS A 298 21.04 7.78 16.47
C LYS A 298 20.65 6.31 16.40
N ILE A 299 19.47 5.96 16.90
CA ILE A 299 18.94 4.59 16.89
C ILE A 299 18.73 4.12 15.44
N LEU A 300 18.05 4.92 14.61
CA LEU A 300 17.86 4.62 13.18
C LEU A 300 19.19 4.55 12.43
N SER A 301 20.11 5.47 12.67
CA SER A 301 21.46 5.45 12.07
C SER A 301 22.26 4.19 12.44
N LYS A 302 22.10 3.70 13.68
CA LYS A 302 22.69 2.41 14.08
C LYS A 302 22.00 1.23 13.40
N ALA A 303 20.67 1.27 13.27
CA ALA A 303 19.90 0.22 12.62
C ALA A 303 20.24 0.06 11.13
N ARG A 304 20.33 1.17 10.39
CA ARG A 304 20.75 1.23 8.98
C ARG A 304 22.14 0.63 8.75
N ARG A 305 23.09 0.88 9.65
CA ARG A 305 24.43 0.25 9.60
C ARG A 305 24.37 -1.25 9.95
N ASN A 306 23.57 -1.63 10.94
CA ASN A 306 23.48 -3.02 11.39
C ASN A 306 22.91 -3.94 10.32
N ILE A 307 21.88 -3.51 9.58
CA ILE A 307 21.27 -4.35 8.54
C ILE A 307 22.25 -4.67 7.40
N GLN A 308 23.05 -3.69 6.99
CA GLN A 308 24.13 -3.90 6.03
C GLN A 308 25.14 -4.96 6.54
N GLY A 309 25.44 -4.96 7.84
CA GLY A 309 26.31 -5.95 8.49
C GLY A 309 25.69 -7.35 8.59
N THR A 310 24.40 -7.47 8.91
CA THR A 310 23.69 -8.75 9.03
C THR A 310 23.64 -9.49 7.69
N ILE A 311 23.53 -8.76 6.58
CA ILE A 311 23.44 -9.36 5.24
C ILE A 311 24.81 -9.74 4.68
N LYS A 312 25.86 -8.97 4.96
CA LYS A 312 27.25 -9.40 4.67
C LYS A 312 27.58 -10.76 5.31
N ARG A 313 27.14 -11.00 6.55
CA ARG A 313 27.34 -12.30 7.24
C ARG A 313 26.50 -13.43 6.63
N LYS A 314 25.30 -13.13 6.12
CA LYS A 314 24.44 -14.11 5.47
C LYS A 314 25.01 -14.58 4.13
N ASN A 315 25.61 -13.67 3.36
CA ASN A 315 26.25 -13.96 2.08
C ASN A 315 27.64 -14.60 2.24
N GLY A 316 28.37 -14.30 3.32
CA GLY A 316 29.66 -14.96 3.64
C GLY A 316 29.54 -16.32 4.32
N ALA A 317 28.35 -16.72 4.77
CA ALA A 317 28.06 -18.05 5.31
C ALA A 317 27.50 -19.02 4.26
N THR A 318 27.41 -18.59 2.99
CA THR A 318 26.94 -19.38 1.84
C THR A 318 28.05 -19.69 0.83
N THR A 319 29.31 -19.42 1.19
CA THR A 319 30.54 -19.85 0.50
C THR A 319 31.28 -20.85 1.35
#